data_AF-A0A6G1RI98-F1
#
_entry.id   AF-A0A6G1RI98-F1
#
_cell.length_a   1.000
_cell.length_b   1.000
_cell.length_c   1.000
_cell.angle_alpha   90.00
_cell.angle_beta   90.00
_cell.angle_gamma   90.00
#
_symmetry.space_group_name_H-M   'P 1'
#
loop_
_entity.id
_entity.type
_entity.pdbx_description
1 polymer ?
#
loop_
_entity_poly.entity_id
_entity_poly.type
_entity_poly.pdbx_seq_one_letter_code
_entity_poly.pdbx_strand_id
1 'polypeptide(L)'
;QTLFTGNLDHVEFITVDIKEQKLYWAVTSTGVIERGNVDGTNRVTLVVHLSHPWGVAVYDTFLYYTDRDYEVIERVDKSTGSNKVVLRDNVPRLKCLRVYYR
;
A
#
# COMPACT_ATOMS: atom_id res chain seq x y z
N GLN A 1 -6.87 7.36 -21.03
CA GLN A 1 -5.90 8.30 -20.41
C GLN A 1 -4.97 7.49 -19.52
N THR A 2 -3.66 7.76 -19.56
CA THR A 2 -2.69 7.18 -18.63
C THR A 2 -2.62 8.05 -17.38
N LEU A 3 -2.68 7.45 -16.18
CA LEU A 3 -2.65 8.21 -14.91
C LEU A 3 -1.22 8.46 -14.42
N PHE A 4 -0.39 7.42 -14.35
CA PHE A 4 0.98 7.50 -13.84
C PHE A 4 1.93 6.68 -14.71
N THR A 5 3.19 7.13 -14.80
CA THR A 5 4.29 6.47 -15.54
C THR A 5 5.59 6.54 -14.74
N GLY A 6 6.57 5.71 -15.08
CA GLY A 6 7.92 5.72 -14.50
C GLY A 6 8.04 5.01 -13.15
N ASN A 7 9.08 4.17 -12.99
CA ASN A 7 9.32 3.36 -11.79
C ASN A 7 8.10 2.52 -11.38
N LEU A 8 7.40 1.93 -12.35
CA LEU A 8 6.20 1.09 -12.15
C LEU A 8 6.39 -0.31 -12.75
N ASP A 9 7.64 -0.78 -12.84
CA ASP A 9 7.96 -2.02 -13.56
C ASP A 9 7.22 -3.23 -12.97
N HIS A 10 7.04 -3.25 -11.64
CA HIS A 10 6.33 -4.32 -10.93
C HIS A 10 5.30 -3.77 -9.94
N VAL A 11 4.14 -3.34 -10.46
CA VAL A 11 2.97 -3.01 -9.64
C VAL A 11 2.16 -4.28 -9.40
N GLU A 12 2.15 -4.76 -8.16
CA GLU A 12 1.47 -6.02 -7.83
C GLU A 12 0.07 -5.79 -7.25
N PHE A 13 -0.10 -4.75 -6.44
CA PHE A 13 -1.34 -4.50 -5.72
C PHE A 13 -1.74 -3.03 -5.78
N ILE A 14 -3.03 -2.78 -5.92
CA ILE A 14 -3.64 -1.45 -5.92
C ILE A 14 -4.96 -1.48 -5.16
N THR A 15 -5.26 -0.38 -4.47
CA THR A 15 -6.54 -0.13 -3.83
C THR A 15 -6.95 1.33 -4.04
N VAL A 16 -8.23 1.62 -3.79
CA VAL A 16 -8.82 2.95 -3.98
C VAL A 16 -9.55 3.38 -2.73
N ASP A 17 -9.30 4.62 -2.30
CA ASP A 17 -10.18 5.32 -1.38
C ASP A 17 -11.16 6.16 -2.21
N ILE A 18 -12.41 5.71 -2.28
CA ILE A 18 -13.45 6.37 -3.07
C ILE A 18 -13.87 7.70 -2.42
N LYS A 19 -13.81 7.82 -1.09
CA LYS A 19 -14.20 9.06 -0.40
C LYS A 19 -13.17 10.16 -0.65
N GLU A 20 -11.89 9.81 -0.61
CA GLU A 20 -10.80 10.77 -0.79
C GLU A 20 -10.29 10.87 -2.24
N GLN A 21 -10.83 10.05 -3.15
CA GLN A 21 -10.44 10.02 -4.57
C GLN A 21 -8.93 9.78 -4.74
N LYS A 22 -8.40 8.81 -3.99
CA LYS A 22 -6.99 8.42 -3.98
C LYS A 22 -6.79 6.98 -4.41
N LEU A 23 -5.75 6.74 -5.21
CA LEU A 23 -5.19 5.42 -5.50
C LEU A 23 -3.99 5.18 -4.60
N TYR A 24 -3.83 3.94 -4.14
CA TYR A 24 -2.67 3.46 -3.39
C TYR A 24 -2.16 2.20 -4.06
N TRP A 25 -0.88 2.12 -4.41
CA TRP A 25 -0.32 0.96 -5.08
C TRP A 25 1.07 0.59 -4.56
N ALA A 26 1.34 -0.72 -4.52
CA ALA A 26 2.62 -1.27 -4.13
C ALA A 26 3.48 -1.55 -5.36
N VAL A 27 4.72 -1.08 -5.34
CA VAL A 27 5.74 -1.33 -6.37
C VAL A 27 6.82 -2.23 -5.76
N THR A 28 6.82 -3.50 -6.11
CA THR A 28 7.76 -4.48 -5.51
C THR A 28 9.17 -4.32 -6.02
N SER A 29 9.36 -3.84 -7.26
CA SER A 29 10.70 -3.63 -7.84
C SER A 29 11.50 -2.53 -7.11
N THR A 30 10.82 -1.58 -6.49
CA THR A 30 11.43 -0.46 -5.75
C THR A 30 11.15 -0.50 -4.26
N GLY A 31 10.36 -1.47 -3.78
CA GLY A 31 10.08 -1.65 -2.35
C GLY A 31 9.29 -0.52 -1.72
N VAL A 32 8.29 0.02 -2.43
CA VAL A 32 7.49 1.16 -1.98
C VAL A 32 5.99 0.94 -2.08
N ILE A 33 5.23 1.69 -1.28
CA ILE A 33 3.83 1.97 -1.55
C ILE A 33 3.69 3.45 -1.86
N GLU A 34 3.05 3.75 -2.98
CA GLU A 34 2.79 5.10 -3.43
C GLU A 34 1.30 5.42 -3.39
N ARG A 35 1.00 6.72 -3.38
CA ARG A 35 -0.36 7.26 -3.46
C ARG A 35 -0.43 8.30 -4.56
N GLY A 36 -1.55 8.38 -5.24
CA GLY A 36 -1.85 9.42 -6.23
C GLY A 36 -3.33 9.75 -6.25
N ASN A 37 -3.69 10.88 -6.85
CA ASN A 37 -5.09 11.19 -7.14
C ASN A 37 -5.60 10.29 -8.29
N VAL A 38 -6.89 9.99 -8.29
CA VAL A 38 -7.55 9.24 -9.38
C VAL A 38 -7.49 9.96 -10.74
N ASP A 39 -7.19 11.26 -10.75
CA ASP A 39 -7.01 12.07 -11.96
C ASP A 39 -5.57 12.04 -12.54
N GLY A 40 -4.65 11.30 -11.91
CA GLY A 40 -3.25 11.19 -12.33
C GLY A 40 -2.32 12.25 -11.73
N THR A 41 -2.80 13.07 -10.79
CA THR A 41 -1.97 14.08 -10.11
C THR A 41 -1.47 13.63 -8.72
N ASN A 42 -0.58 14.41 -8.11
CA ASN A 42 -0.15 14.25 -6.71
C ASN A 42 0.39 12.87 -6.33
N ARG A 43 1.23 12.28 -7.20
CA ARG A 43 1.98 11.07 -6.87
C ARG A 43 2.97 11.34 -5.74
N VAL A 44 2.91 10.52 -4.69
CA VAL A 44 3.82 10.57 -3.53
C VAL A 44 4.21 9.17 -3.10
N THR A 45 5.45 8.99 -2.68
CA THR A 45 5.89 7.78 -1.97
C THR A 45 5.43 7.87 -0.51
N LEU A 46 4.65 6.88 -0.06
CA LEU A 46 4.02 6.87 1.26
C LEU A 46 4.72 5.91 2.23
N VAL A 47 5.17 4.75 1.74
CA VAL A 47 5.91 3.75 2.51
C VAL A 47 7.13 3.32 1.71
N VAL A 48 8.25 3.12 2.40
CA VAL A 48 9.55 2.73 1.83
C VAL A 48 10.14 1.54 2.59
N HIS A 49 11.22 0.97 2.05
CA HIS A 49 11.95 -0.15 2.65
C HIS A 49 11.11 -1.42 2.81
N LEU A 50 10.28 -1.70 1.82
CA LEU A 50 9.56 -2.97 1.72
C LEU A 50 10.40 -3.95 0.88
N SER A 51 10.44 -5.21 1.28
CA SER A 51 11.09 -6.28 0.53
C SER A 51 10.13 -6.84 -0.52
N HIS A 52 8.91 -7.17 -0.10
CA HIS A 52 7.96 -7.82 -0.98
C HIS A 52 6.51 -7.56 -0.55
N PRO A 53 5.98 -6.35 -0.82
CA PRO A 53 4.63 -5.99 -0.44
C PRO A 53 3.59 -6.79 -1.23
N TRP A 54 2.75 -7.55 -0.51
CA TRP A 54 1.83 -8.54 -1.09
C TRP A 54 0.34 -8.25 -0.88
N GLY A 55 0.04 -7.08 -0.36
CA GLY A 55 -1.33 -6.65 -0.20
C GLY A 55 -1.37 -5.23 0.33
N VAL A 56 -2.27 -4.44 -0.24
CA VAL A 56 -2.60 -3.10 0.23
C VAL A 56 -4.11 -2.97 0.36
N ALA A 57 -4.57 -2.42 1.46
CA ALA A 57 -5.97 -2.15 1.70
C ALA A 57 -6.11 -0.84 2.46
N VAL A 58 -7.11 -0.04 2.12
CA VAL A 58 -7.44 1.20 2.82
C VAL A 58 -8.71 1.01 3.63
N TYR A 59 -8.71 1.49 4.86
CA TYR A 59 -9.92 1.57 5.68
C TYR A 59 -9.82 2.72 6.67
N ASP A 60 -10.85 3.54 6.69
CA ASP A 60 -10.92 4.74 7.51
C ASP A 60 -9.67 5.62 7.35
N THR A 61 -8.93 5.93 8.41
CA THR A 61 -7.72 6.78 8.36
C THR A 61 -6.44 6.00 8.02
N PHE A 62 -6.50 4.68 7.87
CA PHE A 62 -5.30 3.84 7.79
C PHE A 62 -5.17 3.12 6.44
N LEU A 63 -3.91 3.04 6.00
CA LEU A 63 -3.46 2.12 4.97
C LEU A 63 -2.87 0.90 5.68
N TYR A 64 -3.35 -0.27 5.29
CA TYR A 64 -2.89 -1.56 5.77
C TYR A 64 -2.11 -2.24 4.66
N TYR A 65 -0.99 -2.86 5.00
CA TYR A 65 -0.21 -3.60 4.04
C TYR A 65 0.51 -4.79 4.68
N THR A 66 0.92 -5.72 3.85
CA THR A 66 1.69 -6.90 4.24
C THR A 66 2.98 -6.96 3.45
N ASP A 67 4.07 -7.28 4.13
CA ASP A 67 5.34 -7.63 3.50
C ASP A 67 5.59 -9.13 3.71
N ARG A 68 5.77 -9.86 2.62
CA ARG A 68 5.90 -11.32 2.65
C ARG A 68 7.21 -11.76 3.27
N ASP A 69 8.32 -11.12 2.92
CA ASP A 69 9.63 -11.59 3.34
C ASP A 69 9.92 -11.18 4.79
N TYR A 70 9.33 -10.07 5.23
CA TYR A 70 9.34 -9.67 6.64
C TYR A 70 8.25 -10.37 7.46
N GLU A 71 7.32 -11.08 6.84
CA GLU A 71 6.24 -11.82 7.49
C GLU A 71 5.38 -10.97 8.44
N VAL A 72 5.14 -9.72 8.06
CA VAL A 72 4.39 -8.73 8.86
C VAL A 72 3.09 -8.30 8.21
N ILE A 73 2.15 -7.91 9.07
CA ILE A 73 1.00 -7.08 8.72
C ILE A 73 1.18 -5.76 9.46
N GLU A 74 1.25 -4.67 8.72
CA GLU A 74 1.47 -3.33 9.25
C GLU A 74 0.33 -2.40 8.82
N ARG A 75 0.20 -1.28 9.55
CA ARG A 75 -0.61 -0.14 9.11
C ARG A 75 0.14 1.17 9.32
N VAL A 76 -0.20 2.15 8.51
CA VAL A 76 0.25 3.55 8.62
C VAL A 76 -0.94 4.48 8.42
N ASP A 77 -0.81 5.73 8.85
CA ASP A 77 -1.73 6.79 8.45
C ASP A 77 -1.72 6.92 6.92
N LYS A 78 -2.89 6.82 6.28
CA LYS A 78 -2.98 6.81 4.80
C LYS A 78 -2.66 8.16 4.15
N SER A 79 -2.64 9.23 4.95
CA SER A 79 -2.41 10.59 4.47
C SER A 79 -0.92 10.95 4.51
N THR A 80 -0.19 10.49 5.53
CA THR A 80 1.21 10.86 5.80
C THR A 80 2.20 9.71 5.70
N GLY A 81 1.75 8.45 5.79
CA GLY A 81 2.64 7.29 5.93
C GLY A 81 3.26 7.15 7.34
N SER A 82 2.87 8.00 8.28
CA SER A 82 3.37 7.97 9.67
C SER A 82 2.59 6.98 10.53
N ASN A 83 2.90 6.94 11.84
CA ASN A 83 2.21 6.11 12.82
C ASN A 83 2.22 4.62 12.44
N LYS A 84 3.38 4.14 11.98
CA LYS A 84 3.56 2.73 11.63
C LYS A 84 3.32 1.84 12.85
N VAL A 85 2.41 0.89 12.71
CA VAL A 85 2.09 -0.11 13.73
C VAL A 85 2.14 -1.49 13.11
N VAL A 86 2.93 -2.38 13.71
CA VAL A 86 2.90 -3.81 13.42
C VAL A 86 1.67 -4.40 14.09
N LEU A 87 0.72 -4.91 13.30
CA LEU A 87 -0.50 -5.55 13.80
C LEU A 87 -0.26 -7.02 14.11
N ARG A 88 0.57 -7.68 13.30
CA ARG A 88 1.03 -9.06 13.46
C ARG A 88 2.41 -9.21 12.83
N ASP A 89 3.23 -10.07 13.43
CA ASP A 89 4.52 -10.52 12.92
C ASP A 89 4.58 -12.06 12.94
N ASN A 90 5.65 -12.62 12.38
CA ASN A 90 5.87 -14.07 12.28
C ASN A 90 4.69 -14.80 11.64
N VAL A 91 4.15 -14.22 10.56
CA VAL A 91 3.06 -14.82 9.78
C VAL A 91 3.62 -15.38 8.46
N PRO A 92 4.19 -16.60 8.48
CA PRO A 92 4.81 -17.17 7.30
C PRO A 92 3.79 -17.42 6.21
N ARG A 93 4.23 -17.27 4.96
CA ARG A 93 3.40 -17.51 3.75
C ARG A 93 2.14 -16.63 3.68
N LEU A 94 2.16 -15.42 4.25
CA LEU A 94 1.22 -14.36 3.86
C LEU A 94 1.16 -14.27 2.33
N LYS A 95 -0.04 -14.12 1.77
CA LYS A 95 -0.29 -14.15 0.31
C LYS A 95 -1.18 -13.01 -0.17
N CYS A 96 -2.17 -12.64 0.65
CA CYS A 96 -3.13 -11.58 0.35
C CYS A 96 -3.57 -10.91 1.65
N LEU A 97 -3.98 -9.65 1.53
CA LEU A 97 -4.64 -8.89 2.60
C LEU A 97 -5.97 -8.35 2.09
N ARG A 98 -7.04 -8.55 2.87
CA ARG A 98 -8.36 -7.93 2.61
C ARG A 98 -8.95 -7.46 3.92
N VAL A 99 -9.39 -6.22 3.95
CA VAL A 99 -10.17 -5.69 5.07
C VAL A 99 -11.62 -6.13 4.88
N TYR A 100 -12.20 -6.75 5.91
CA TYR A 100 -13.63 -7.06 6.00
C TYR A 100 -14.26 -6.15 7.04
N TYR A 101 -15.33 -5.46 6.67
CA TYR A 101 -16.12 -4.57 7.52
C TYR A 101 -17.60 -4.98 7.39
N ARG A 102 -18.39 -4.79 8.46
CA ARG A 102 -19.83 -5.09 8.52
C ARG A 102 -20.64 -3.82 8.30
#